data_AF-A0A2T3KVD6-F1
#
_entry.id   AF-A0A2T3KVD6-F1
#
_cell.length_a   1.000
_cell.length_b   1.000
_cell.length_c   1.000
_cell.angle_alpha   90.00
_cell.angle_beta   90.00
_cell.angle_gamma   90.00
#
_symmetry.space_group_name_H-M   'P 1'
#
loop_
_entity.id
_entity.type
_entity.pdbx_description
1 polymer ?
#
loop_
_entity_poly.entity_id
_entity_poly.type
_entity_poly.pdbx_seq_one_letter_code
_entity_poly.pdbx_strand_id
1 'polypeptide(L)'
;MACNCCGKRLNIGMIQKIDTNTGQKFKSCPHCSDANGGEHVYHPYPHSFGKTPARKTAKNPDGYQSYCVDCRRLEKGVTSKSYQLGRRCSDLI
;
A
#
# COMPACT_ATOMS: atom_id res chain seq x y z
N MET A 1 2.11 -9.38 -11.39
CA MET A 1 1.86 -10.48 -10.43
C MET A 1 0.61 -10.20 -9.60
N ALA A 2 -0.10 -11.25 -9.17
CA ALA A 2 -1.27 -11.17 -8.28
C ALA A 2 -0.89 -11.55 -6.84
N CYS A 3 -1.66 -11.06 -5.87
CA CYS A 3 -1.48 -11.38 -4.46
C CYS A 3 -1.94 -12.80 -4.17
N ASN A 4 -1.09 -13.61 -3.55
CA ASN A 4 -1.39 -15.00 -3.20
C ASN A 4 -2.51 -15.12 -2.16
N CYS A 5 -2.74 -14.10 -1.34
CA CYS A 5 -3.79 -14.09 -0.32
C CYS A 5 -5.17 -13.68 -0.88
N CYS A 6 -5.26 -12.60 -1.66
CA CYS A 6 -6.56 -12.03 -2.07
C CYS A 6 -6.84 -12.07 -3.58
N GLY A 7 -5.90 -12.60 -4.38
CA GLY A 7 -6.03 -12.72 -5.84
C GLY A 7 -5.95 -11.42 -6.63
N LYS A 8 -5.98 -10.25 -5.98
CA LYS A 8 -5.92 -8.94 -6.65
C LYS A 8 -4.49 -8.61 -7.08
N ARG A 9 -4.32 -7.82 -8.15
CA ARG A 9 -3.00 -7.43 -8.68
C ARG A 9 -2.18 -6.65 -7.64
N LEU A 10 -0.88 -6.98 -7.51
CA LEU A 10 0.03 -6.35 -6.55
C LEU A 10 0.26 -4.85 -6.79
N ASN A 11 0.12 -4.40 -8.04
CA ASN A 11 0.35 -3.01 -8.42
C ASN A 11 -0.82 -2.06 -8.12
N ILE A 12 -1.92 -2.54 -7.53
CA ILE A 12 -3.06 -1.70 -7.18
C ILE A 12 -2.79 -0.97 -5.86
N GLY A 13 -2.61 0.35 -5.95
CA GLY A 13 -2.22 1.19 -4.82
C GLY A 13 -3.35 1.89 -4.08
N MET A 14 -4.58 1.42 -4.19
CA MET A 14 -5.75 1.96 -3.48
C MET A 14 -6.53 0.89 -2.71
N ILE A 15 -5.98 -0.33 -2.58
CA ILE A 15 -6.63 -1.38 -1.80
C ILE A 15 -6.45 -1.04 -0.33
N GLN A 16 -7.56 -1.00 0.40
CA GLN A 16 -7.57 -0.79 1.84
C GLN A 16 -8.04 -2.06 2.55
N LYS A 17 -7.54 -2.26 3.76
CA LYS A 17 -7.97 -3.30 4.70
C LYS A 17 -8.12 -2.68 6.08
N ILE A 18 -8.97 -3.28 6.90
CA ILE A 18 -9.13 -2.93 8.30
C ILE A 18 -8.62 -4.14 9.08
N ASP A 19 -7.70 -3.90 10.03
CA ASP A 19 -7.32 -4.92 10.99
C ASP A 19 -8.52 -5.18 11.91
N THR A 20 -9.04 -6.41 11.90
CA THR A 20 -10.25 -6.80 12.64
C THR A 20 -10.07 -6.75 14.15
N ASN A 21 -8.83 -6.86 14.65
CA ASN A 21 -8.53 -6.83 16.08
C ASN A 21 -8.43 -5.41 16.63
N THR A 22 -7.87 -4.47 15.84
CA THR A 22 -7.59 -3.10 16.30
C THR A 22 -8.49 -2.03 15.68
N GLY A 23 -9.23 -2.37 14.62
CA GLY A 23 -9.99 -1.42 13.81
C GLY A 23 -9.11 -0.48 12.98
N GLN A 24 -7.78 -0.65 13.01
CA GLN A 24 -6.86 0.23 12.30
C GLN A 24 -6.95 0.02 10.79
N LYS A 25 -7.01 1.13 10.04
CA LYS A 25 -7.03 1.10 8.58
C LYS A 25 -5.62 1.02 8.03
N PHE A 26 -5.47 0.17 7.01
CA PHE A 26 -4.24 0.04 6.25
C PHE A 26 -4.53 0.15 4.76
N LYS A 27 -3.51 0.54 4.00
CA LYS A 27 -3.56 0.66 2.54
C LYS A 27 -2.34 -0.01 1.92
N SER A 28 -2.53 -0.68 0.79
CA SER A 28 -1.44 -1.35 0.08
C SER A 28 -0.49 -0.33 -0.57
N CYS A 29 0.81 -0.58 -0.46
CA CYS A 29 1.82 0.09 -1.28
C CYS A 29 2.26 -0.83 -2.42
N PRO A 30 2.01 -0.47 -3.70
CA PRO A 30 2.42 -1.25 -4.85
C PRO A 30 3.91 -1.58 -4.89
N HIS A 31 4.77 -0.61 -4.55
CA HIS A 31 6.21 -0.81 -4.63
C HIS A 31 6.73 -1.74 -3.53
N CYS A 32 6.16 -1.68 -2.32
CA CYS A 32 6.43 -2.66 -1.27
C CYS A 32 5.87 -4.05 -1.62
N SER A 33 4.68 -4.09 -2.24
CA SER A 33 4.03 -5.34 -2.66
C SER A 33 4.83 -6.04 -3.76
N ASP A 34 5.38 -5.27 -4.69
CA ASP A 34 6.27 -5.74 -5.75
C ASP A 34 7.59 -6.27 -5.16
N ALA A 35 8.23 -5.51 -4.27
CA ALA A 35 9.46 -5.93 -3.57
C ALA A 35 9.27 -7.18 -2.71
N ASN A 36 8.09 -7.37 -2.12
CA ASN A 36 7.74 -8.57 -1.37
C ASN A 36 7.52 -9.81 -2.28
N GLY A 37 7.17 -9.61 -3.54
CA GLY A 37 7.19 -10.67 -4.55
C GLY A 37 6.11 -11.75 -4.45
N GLY A 38 5.08 -11.59 -3.60
CA GLY A 38 4.03 -12.61 -3.46
C GLY A 38 2.71 -12.13 -2.86
N GLU A 39 2.75 -11.12 -1.99
CA GLU A 39 1.56 -10.58 -1.34
C GLU A 39 1.55 -9.06 -1.29
N HIS A 40 0.35 -8.49 -1.15
CA HIS A 40 0.22 -7.07 -0.83
C HIS A 40 0.89 -6.76 0.50
N VAL A 41 1.63 -5.66 0.50
CA VAL A 41 2.18 -5.07 1.72
C VAL A 41 1.43 -3.79 2.06
N TYR A 42 0.93 -3.76 3.28
CA TYR A 42 0.03 -2.76 3.83
C TYR A 42 0.74 -1.87 4.84
N HIS A 43 0.50 -0.56 4.75
CA HIS A 43 0.99 0.43 5.71
C HIS A 43 -0.18 1.22 6.33
N PRO A 44 0.01 1.78 7.54
CA PRO A 44 -1.01 2.58 8.21
C PRO A 44 -1.61 3.66 7.30
N TYR A 45 -2.94 3.66 7.22
CA TYR A 45 -3.70 4.60 6.42
C TYR A 45 -4.53 5.49 7.33
N PRO A 46 -4.46 6.83 7.16
CA PRO A 46 -3.81 7.57 6.07
C PRO A 46 -2.31 7.91 6.25
N HIS A 47 -1.77 7.69 7.45
CA HIS A 47 -0.52 8.31 7.91
C HIS A 47 0.68 8.07 6.98
N SER A 48 0.85 6.88 6.42
CA SER A 48 2.05 6.51 5.67
C SER A 48 2.04 6.90 4.18
N PHE A 49 1.02 7.60 3.67
CA PHE A 49 0.88 7.86 2.22
C PHE A 49 0.96 9.36 1.85
N GLY A 50 0.44 10.23 2.71
CA GLY A 50 0.30 11.67 2.39
C GLY A 50 -0.71 11.95 1.28
N LYS A 51 -0.98 13.24 1.06
CA LYS A 51 -1.99 13.75 0.11
C LYS A 51 -1.38 14.75 -0.88
N THR A 52 -1.97 14.88 -2.06
CA THR A 52 -1.70 15.98 -3.00
C THR A 52 -2.95 16.36 -3.79
N PRO A 53 -3.14 17.66 -4.13
CA PRO A 53 -4.26 18.10 -4.96
C PRO A 53 -4.39 17.33 -6.28
N ALA A 54 -3.28 17.07 -6.97
CA ALA A 54 -3.26 16.36 -8.26
C ALA A 54 -3.76 14.90 -8.21
N ARG A 55 -3.92 14.33 -7.01
CA ARG A 55 -4.45 12.97 -6.83
C ARG A 55 -5.92 12.94 -6.45
N LYS A 56 -6.56 14.11 -6.26
CA LYS A 56 -7.98 14.21 -5.95
C LYS A 56 -8.81 13.82 -7.17
N THR A 57 -9.67 12.82 -6.99
CA THR A 57 -10.63 12.36 -8.00
C THR A 57 -11.93 11.97 -7.30
N ALA A 58 -13.01 11.73 -8.04
CA ALA A 58 -14.26 11.23 -7.46
C ALA A 58 -14.07 9.93 -6.65
N LYS A 59 -13.11 9.08 -7.03
CA LYS A 59 -12.77 7.82 -6.34
C LYS A 59 -11.65 7.94 -5.29
N ASN A 60 -11.02 9.11 -5.18
CA ASN A 60 -9.98 9.44 -4.20
C ASN A 60 -10.15 10.91 -3.79
N PRO A 61 -11.23 11.26 -3.07
CA PRO A 61 -11.61 12.66 -2.83
C PRO A 61 -10.56 13.41 -1.99
N ASP A 62 -9.89 12.69 -1.10
CA ASP A 62 -8.81 13.21 -0.27
C ASP A 62 -7.47 13.41 -1.01
N GLY A 63 -7.30 12.78 -2.18
CA GLY A 63 -6.07 12.86 -2.95
C GLY A 63 -4.89 12.13 -2.33
N TYR A 64 -5.12 10.98 -1.69
CA TYR A 64 -4.03 10.16 -1.16
C TYR A 64 -3.14 9.61 -2.28
N GLN A 65 -1.85 9.49 -1.96
CA GLN A 65 -0.87 8.93 -2.88
C GLN A 65 -0.99 7.42 -3.02
N SER A 66 -0.60 6.88 -4.16
CA SER A 66 -0.58 5.43 -4.39
C SER A 66 0.51 4.72 -3.60
N TYR A 67 1.70 5.31 -3.53
CA TYR A 67 2.86 4.75 -2.82
C TYR A 67 3.02 5.34 -1.42
N CYS A 68 3.60 4.58 -0.48
CA CYS A 68 3.94 5.10 0.84
C CYS A 68 5.04 6.17 0.73
N VAL A 69 5.19 7.00 1.77
CA VAL A 69 6.14 8.13 1.79
C VAL A 69 7.56 7.67 1.49
N ASP A 70 7.99 6.53 2.04
CA ASP A 70 9.33 6.00 1.81
C ASP A 70 9.54 5.63 0.34
N CYS A 71 8.61 4.86 -0.25
CA CYS A 71 8.69 4.45 -1.64
C CYS A 71 8.59 5.63 -2.63
N ARG A 72 7.93 6.73 -2.22
CA ARG A 72 7.87 7.95 -3.05
C ARG A 72 9.20 8.69 -3.12
N ARG A 73 10.11 8.47 -2.16
CA ARG A 73 11.42 9.09 -2.10
C ARG A 73 12.51 8.23 -2.76
N LEU A 74 12.18 7.00 -3.14
CA LEU A 74 13.12 6.12 -3.82
C LEU A 74 13.34 6.55 -5.26
N GLU A 75 14.56 6.37 -5.73
CA GLU A 75 14.89 6.49 -7.15
C GLU A 75 14.24 5.37 -7.96
N LYS A 76 14.05 5.63 -9.26
CA LYS A 76 13.44 4.63 -10.16
C LYS A 76 14.33 3.38 -10.24
N GLY A 77 13.70 2.22 -10.14
CA GLY A 77 14.39 0.92 -10.22
C GLY A 77 14.97 0.43 -8.89
N VAL A 78 14.96 1.24 -7.83
CA VAL A 78 15.42 0.81 -6.51
C VAL A 78 14.33 -0.02 -5.82
N THR A 79 14.65 -1.26 -5.48
CA THR A 79 13.74 -2.13 -4.72
C THR A 79 13.41 -1.51 -3.35
N SER A 80 12.12 -1.49 -2.99
CA SER A 80 11.70 -1.01 -1.67
C SER A 80 12.29 -1.88 -0.57
N LYS A 81 12.79 -1.26 0.50
CA LYS A 81 13.12 -1.93 1.77
C LYS A 81 12.00 -1.79 2.80
N SER A 82 11.12 -0.79 2.64
CA SER A 82 9.99 -0.56 3.54
C SER A 82 8.96 -1.69 3.53
N TYR A 83 9.04 -2.63 2.58
CA TYR A 83 8.17 -3.81 2.58
C TYR A 83 8.30 -4.64 3.87
N GLN A 84 9.47 -4.62 4.51
CA GLN A 84 9.74 -5.32 5.77
C GLN A 84 9.03 -4.69 6.97
N LEU A 85 8.63 -3.41 6.87
CA LEU A 85 7.94 -2.66 7.92
C LEU A 85 6.41 -2.67 7.74
N GLY A 86 5.91 -3.27 6.67
CA GLY A 86 4.48 -3.36 6.39
C GLY A 86 3.88 -4.69 6.87
N ARG A 87 2.55 -4.72 6.95
CA ARG A 87 1.78 -5.94 7.23
C ARG A 87 1.50 -6.66 5.91
N ARG A 88 1.64 -7.97 5.86
CA ARG A 88 1.26 -8.74 4.67
C ARG A 88 -0.24 -8.88 4.58
N CYS A 89 -0.73 -9.19 3.40
CA CYS A 89 -2.15 -9.37 3.13
C CYS A 89 -2.76 -10.47 4.01
N SER A 90 -2.02 -11.56 4.24
CA SER A 90 -2.37 -12.65 5.17
C SER A 90 -2.49 -12.22 6.63
N ASP A 91 -1.71 -11.21 7.06
CA ASP A 91 -1.67 -10.77 8.46
C ASP A 91 -2.88 -9.87 8.82
N LEU A 92 -3.75 -9.59 7.84
CA LEU A 92 -4.92 -8.72 7.93
C LEU A 92 -6.18 -9.45 7.39
N ILE A 93 -6.29 -10.75 7.67
CA ILE A 93 -7.49 -11.57 7.43
C ILE A 93 -8.19 -11.78 8.77
#